data_AF-A0A927SM02-F1
#
_entry.id   AF-A0A927SM02-F1
#
_cell.length_a   1.000
_cell.length_b   1.000
_cell.length_c   1.000
_cell.angle_alpha   90.00
_cell.angle_beta   90.00
_cell.angle_gamma   90.00
#
_symmetry.space_group_name_H-M   'P 1'
#
loop_
_entity.id
_entity.type
_entity.pdbx_description
1 polymer ?
#
loop_
_entity_poly.entity_id
_entity_poly.type
_entity_poly.pdbx_seq_one_letter_code
_entity_poly.pdbx_strand_id
1 'polypeptide(L)'
;MVYYGLTWRPATDNLGDDLVTLAALQRLPRIDRVLDVDALDAPLPDMQDDDRLVLLASGLFLRSSAHWPPEGHIAPVCAGVHISGEDAWGLPLASLDGSGFDALAACAPIAARDARTANRLARMGIPHTLTGCLALTLEHPPMQRAGVICCDVPEEVVAVIREFRKDVSVVTHALPDPDPDFARRMDTAKATLTRYASAEMVFTRRLHCAMACLAVGTPVLLLYRPEYEDISRFAPMDAMVRKQPVEDFIRELRHHGMPAPWKNPADVGAIQRRLLGEISEGIRRAEAQPLPLVPSPIADNWKQERIRLMMRTAASKIQRLENQHYNDLHQKFTQLIQEEDVKATLTELFSLPEVENALRAASLRLKLAPLPPKDQKALLADHKRSMVDVDDLIRKGRGALGQLGWPEPSDDE
;
A
#
# COMPACT_ATOMS: atom_id res chain seq x y z
N MET A 1 34.06 9.39 12.16
CA MET A 1 33.58 10.42 11.18
C MET A 1 32.07 10.46 11.16
N VAL A 2 31.46 11.53 10.62
CA VAL A 2 30.00 11.61 10.43
C VAL A 2 29.67 11.48 8.96
N TYR A 3 28.78 10.56 8.61
CA TYR A 3 28.20 10.37 7.29
C TYR A 3 26.71 10.65 7.35
N TYR A 4 26.13 11.00 6.20
CA TYR A 4 24.70 11.27 6.05
C TYR A 4 24.10 10.31 5.04
N GLY A 5 22.97 9.71 5.40
CA GLY A 5 22.24 8.85 4.50
C GLY A 5 20.75 9.04 4.60
N LEU A 6 20.04 8.43 3.65
CA LEU A 6 18.59 8.36 3.64
C LEU A 6 18.10 6.95 3.40
N THR A 7 16.85 6.72 3.76
CA THR A 7 16.14 5.48 3.47
C THR A 7 15.50 5.52 2.09
N TRP A 8 15.62 4.43 1.32
CA TRP A 8 14.93 4.19 0.07
C TRP A 8 14.39 2.75 0.06
N ARG A 9 13.39 2.44 -0.76
CA ARG A 9 12.88 1.07 -0.95
C ARG A 9 13.01 0.70 -2.43
N PRO A 10 14.03 -0.09 -2.83
CA PRO A 10 14.25 -0.42 -4.24
C PRO A 10 13.03 -1.05 -4.92
N ALA A 11 12.40 -2.00 -4.22
CA ALA A 11 11.27 -2.77 -4.73
C ALA A 11 9.90 -2.09 -4.54
N THR A 12 9.83 -0.81 -4.19
CA THR A 12 8.53 -0.14 -4.08
C THR A 12 7.88 0.03 -5.45
N ASP A 13 6.63 -0.42 -5.55
CA ASP A 13 5.75 -0.30 -6.71
C ASP A 13 5.01 1.05 -6.75
N ASN A 14 5.42 2.00 -5.91
CA ASN A 14 4.73 3.26 -5.70
C ASN A 14 5.70 4.45 -5.81
N LEU A 15 5.57 5.22 -6.90
CA LEU A 15 6.33 6.44 -7.15
C LEU A 15 6.19 7.49 -6.03
N GLY A 16 5.10 7.45 -5.27
CA GLY A 16 4.92 8.29 -4.11
C GLY A 16 5.99 8.09 -3.02
N ASP A 17 6.53 6.88 -2.88
CA ASP A 17 7.64 6.60 -1.96
C ASP A 17 8.94 7.25 -2.47
N ASP A 18 9.14 7.32 -3.79
CA ASP A 18 10.27 8.04 -4.38
C ASP A 18 10.14 9.55 -4.20
N LEU A 19 8.92 10.11 -4.23
CA LEU A 19 8.71 11.53 -3.91
C LEU A 19 9.06 11.85 -2.45
N VAL A 20 8.78 10.93 -1.52
CA VAL A 20 9.21 11.05 -0.11
C VAL A 20 10.74 10.97 -0.01
N THR A 21 11.36 10.06 -0.77
CA THR A 21 12.83 9.92 -0.85
C THR A 21 13.48 11.17 -1.45
N LEU A 22 12.89 11.74 -2.49
CA LEU A 22 13.31 13.01 -3.08
C LEU A 22 13.19 14.17 -2.09
N ALA A 23 12.15 14.18 -1.27
CA ALA A 23 12.03 15.16 -0.20
C ALA A 23 13.18 15.01 0.80
N ALA A 24 13.52 13.78 1.22
CA ALA A 24 14.65 13.51 2.09
C ALA A 24 16.00 13.98 1.50
N LEU A 25 16.22 13.75 0.20
CA LEU A 25 17.40 14.23 -0.53
C LEU A 25 17.62 15.74 -0.41
N GLN A 26 16.54 16.53 -0.39
CA GLN A 26 16.60 17.99 -0.29
C GLN A 26 16.88 18.51 1.13
N ARG A 27 16.91 17.64 2.15
CA ARG A 27 17.02 18.05 3.57
C ARG A 27 18.33 17.67 4.22
N LEU A 28 19.13 16.83 3.57
CA LEU A 28 20.45 16.45 4.07
C LEU A 28 21.52 17.37 3.49
N PRO A 29 22.60 17.66 4.26
CA PRO A 29 23.68 18.52 3.80
C PRO A 29 24.49 17.89 2.65
N ARG A 30 24.57 16.56 2.64
CA ARG A 30 25.16 15.72 1.59
C ARG A 30 24.57 14.32 1.69
N ILE A 31 24.82 13.48 0.69
CA ILE A 31 24.37 12.09 0.66
C ILE A 31 25.59 11.20 0.48
N ASP A 32 26.01 10.55 1.57
CA ASP A 32 27.11 9.62 1.59
C ASP A 32 26.62 8.18 1.35
N ARG A 33 25.39 7.84 1.78
CA ARG A 33 24.79 6.50 1.64
C ARG A 33 23.28 6.56 1.35
N VAL A 34 22.80 5.57 0.60
CA VAL A 34 21.37 5.28 0.42
C VAL A 34 21.15 3.85 0.92
N LEU A 35 20.30 3.67 1.92
CA LEU A 35 20.05 2.36 2.53
C LEU A 35 18.64 1.88 2.24
N ASP A 36 18.50 0.55 2.10
CA ASP A 36 17.18 -0.08 2.06
C ASP A 36 16.54 0.00 3.45
N VAL A 37 15.39 0.67 3.53
CA VAL A 37 14.62 0.81 4.78
C VAL A 37 14.18 -0.52 5.38
N ASP A 38 14.06 -1.56 4.55
CA ASP A 38 13.65 -2.89 4.97
C ASP A 38 14.86 -3.80 5.29
N ALA A 39 16.10 -3.30 5.25
CA ALA A 39 17.34 -4.04 5.54
C ALA A 39 18.38 -3.20 6.33
N LEU A 40 17.92 -2.47 7.36
CA LEU A 40 18.76 -1.56 8.13
C LEU A 40 19.79 -2.25 9.03
N ASP A 41 19.68 -3.56 9.26
CA ASP A 41 20.66 -4.37 9.98
C ASP A 41 21.83 -4.85 9.12
N ALA A 42 21.82 -4.54 7.82
CA ALA A 42 22.88 -4.92 6.89
C ALA A 42 24.23 -4.28 7.27
N PRO A 43 25.34 -5.04 7.28
CA PRO A 43 26.67 -4.52 7.64
C PRO A 43 27.12 -3.34 6.75
N LEU A 44 27.83 -2.39 7.37
CA LEU A 44 28.46 -1.26 6.68
C LEU A 44 30.00 -1.44 6.71
N PRO A 45 30.58 -2.25 5.82
CA PRO A 45 31.98 -2.72 5.95
C PRO A 45 33.04 -1.62 5.80
N ASP A 46 32.70 -0.49 5.19
CA ASP A 46 33.62 0.65 5.01
C ASP A 46 33.60 1.61 6.22
N MET A 47 32.77 1.35 7.24
CA MET A 47 32.68 2.17 8.45
C MET A 47 33.65 1.66 9.50
N GLN A 48 34.38 2.58 10.13
CA GLN A 48 35.21 2.30 11.31
C GLN A 48 34.38 2.38 12.59
N ASP A 49 34.84 1.77 13.69
CA ASP A 49 34.11 1.69 14.96
C ASP A 49 33.61 3.05 15.49
N ASP A 50 34.37 4.14 15.28
CA ASP A 50 34.03 5.51 15.70
C ASP A 50 33.28 6.32 14.61
N ASP A 51 32.93 5.70 13.49
CA ASP A 51 32.10 6.31 12.46
C ASP A 51 30.62 6.29 12.84
N ARG A 52 29.86 7.23 12.29
CA ARG A 52 28.40 7.21 12.39
C ARG A 52 27.75 7.57 11.07
N LEU A 53 26.59 6.99 10.84
CA LEU A 53 25.68 7.34 9.76
C LEU A 53 24.42 7.96 10.34
N VAL A 54 24.27 9.27 10.16
CA VAL A 54 23.02 9.98 10.43
C VAL A 54 22.04 9.64 9.30
N LEU A 55 21.02 8.85 9.60
CA LEU A 55 20.10 8.30 8.62
C LEU A 55 18.73 8.98 8.70
N LEU A 56 18.38 9.80 7.70
CA LEU A 56 17.03 10.36 7.60
C LEU A 56 16.04 9.27 7.17
N ALA A 57 15.30 8.75 8.14
CA ALA A 57 14.29 7.72 7.96
C ALA A 57 12.91 8.34 7.77
N SER A 58 12.25 8.03 6.65
CA SER A 58 10.95 8.61 6.30
C SER A 58 10.05 7.60 5.57
N GLY A 59 8.76 7.91 5.44
CA GLY A 59 7.81 7.03 4.76
C GLY A 59 7.41 5.81 5.61
N LEU A 60 7.15 4.66 4.97
CA LEU A 60 6.76 3.44 5.68
C LEU A 60 7.99 2.81 6.34
N PHE A 61 8.04 2.88 7.68
CA PHE A 61 9.13 2.42 8.54
C PHE A 61 8.73 1.17 9.32
N LEU A 62 9.70 0.31 9.64
CA LEU A 62 9.47 -0.99 10.32
C LEU A 62 8.43 -1.87 9.60
N ARG A 63 8.45 -1.88 8.25
CA ARG A 63 7.61 -2.80 7.47
C ARG A 63 7.97 -4.26 7.76
N SER A 64 9.22 -4.56 8.09
CA SER A 64 9.62 -5.83 8.67
C SER A 64 10.41 -5.57 9.94
N SER A 65 9.99 -6.19 11.04
CA SER A 65 10.75 -6.13 12.30
C SER A 65 11.91 -7.13 12.37
N ALA A 66 12.11 -7.95 11.34
CA ALA A 66 13.19 -8.94 11.28
C ALA A 66 14.58 -8.31 11.04
N HIS A 67 14.62 -7.18 10.34
CA HIS A 67 15.82 -6.42 10.02
C HIS A 67 16.02 -5.23 10.98
N TRP A 68 15.59 -5.42 12.23
CA TRP A 68 15.67 -4.44 13.30
C TRP A 68 16.27 -5.12 14.53
N PRO A 69 17.01 -4.43 15.43
CA PRO A 69 17.54 -3.06 15.36
C PRO A 69 18.46 -2.79 14.17
N PRO A 70 18.73 -1.52 13.82
CA PRO A 70 19.62 -1.18 12.72
C PRO A 70 21.08 -1.52 13.06
N GLU A 71 21.93 -1.52 12.04
CA GLU A 71 23.38 -1.69 12.16
C GLU A 71 23.99 -0.67 13.13
N GLY A 72 25.07 -1.07 13.81
CA GLY A 72 25.60 -0.36 14.97
C GLY A 72 26.04 1.09 14.73
N HIS A 73 26.39 1.47 13.50
CA HIS A 73 26.80 2.83 13.16
C HIS A 73 25.63 3.75 12.80
N ILE A 74 24.40 3.22 12.72
CA ILE A 74 23.23 3.98 12.25
C ILE A 74 22.57 4.73 13.41
N ALA A 75 22.46 6.06 13.26
CA ALA A 75 21.66 6.94 14.10
C ALA A 75 20.44 7.45 13.31
N PRO A 76 19.24 6.85 13.48
CA PRO A 76 18.05 7.23 12.72
C PRO A 76 17.48 8.58 13.16
N VAL A 77 17.11 9.39 12.16
CA VAL A 77 16.30 10.60 12.31
C VAL A 77 14.93 10.33 11.68
N CYS A 78 13.92 10.03 12.50
CA CYS A 78 12.58 9.71 12.00
C CYS A 78 11.80 10.98 11.64
N ALA A 79 11.59 11.21 10.34
CA ALA A 79 10.89 12.37 9.80
C ALA A 79 9.68 11.96 8.93
N GLY A 80 8.46 12.26 9.40
CA GLY A 80 7.24 11.94 8.67
C GLY A 80 7.08 10.44 8.43
N VAL A 81 7.36 9.62 9.44
CA VAL A 81 7.28 8.15 9.35
C VAL A 81 5.87 7.63 9.60
N HIS A 82 5.50 6.60 8.86
CA HIS A 82 4.33 5.78 9.12
C HIS A 82 4.75 4.41 9.60
N ILE A 83 4.16 3.97 10.72
CA ILE A 83 4.38 2.64 11.26
C ILE A 83 3.03 1.92 11.31
N SER A 84 2.96 0.82 10.56
CA SER A 84 1.78 -0.06 10.51
C SER A 84 1.52 -0.68 11.89
N GLY A 85 0.25 -1.05 12.14
CA GLY A 85 -0.10 -1.75 13.39
C GLY A 85 0.41 -3.18 13.45
N GLU A 86 0.71 -3.75 12.29
CA GLU A 86 1.26 -5.07 12.07
C GLU A 86 2.33 -4.95 10.98
N ASP A 87 3.43 -5.67 11.10
CA ASP A 87 4.46 -5.73 10.06
C ASP A 87 4.03 -6.62 8.88
N ALA A 88 4.86 -6.70 7.84
CA ALA A 88 4.58 -7.47 6.62
C ALA A 88 4.29 -8.95 6.92
N TRP A 89 4.80 -9.48 8.04
CA TRP A 89 4.74 -10.89 8.40
C TRP A 89 3.63 -11.26 9.36
N GLY A 90 2.91 -10.29 9.92
CA GLY A 90 1.86 -10.62 10.87
C GLY A 90 2.11 -10.16 12.29
N LEU A 91 3.29 -9.60 12.58
CA LEU A 91 3.66 -9.29 13.95
C LEU A 91 3.09 -7.93 14.34
N PRO A 92 2.29 -7.85 15.41
CA PRO A 92 1.81 -6.58 15.91
C PRO A 92 2.97 -5.69 16.33
N LEU A 93 2.93 -4.39 16.00
CA LEU A 93 3.90 -3.43 16.51
C LEU A 93 3.93 -3.41 18.05
N ALA A 94 2.78 -3.65 18.67
CA ALA A 94 2.65 -3.72 20.13
C ALA A 94 3.40 -4.90 20.76
N SER A 95 3.84 -5.90 19.99
CA SER A 95 4.71 -6.99 20.46
C SER A 95 6.20 -6.68 20.29
N LEU A 96 6.55 -5.46 19.89
CA LEU A 96 7.94 -5.01 19.84
C LEU A 96 8.42 -4.79 21.28
N ASP A 97 9.37 -5.62 21.72
CA ASP A 97 9.91 -5.66 23.07
C ASP A 97 11.45 -5.63 23.07
N GLY A 98 12.04 -5.65 24.26
CA GLY A 98 13.49 -5.74 24.47
C GLY A 98 14.29 -4.81 23.55
N SER A 99 15.31 -5.35 22.88
CA SER A 99 16.15 -4.60 21.96
C SER A 99 15.40 -3.91 20.82
N GLY A 100 14.32 -4.51 20.32
CA GLY A 100 13.53 -3.89 19.26
C GLY A 100 12.82 -2.63 19.76
N PHE A 101 12.23 -2.70 20.96
CA PHE A 101 11.63 -1.55 21.61
C PHE A 101 12.68 -0.49 21.96
N ASP A 102 13.78 -0.89 22.59
CA ASP A 102 14.84 0.01 23.05
C ASP A 102 15.43 0.80 21.89
N ALA A 103 15.70 0.14 20.75
CA ALA A 103 16.18 0.82 19.55
C ALA A 103 15.15 1.82 18.99
N LEU A 104 13.85 1.48 18.99
CA LEU A 104 12.81 2.39 18.52
C LEU A 104 12.65 3.58 19.48
N ALA A 105 12.70 3.34 20.79
CA ALA A 105 12.65 4.38 21.81
C ALA A 105 13.87 5.32 21.73
N ALA A 106 15.05 4.78 21.40
CA ALA A 106 16.26 5.58 21.18
C ALA A 106 16.18 6.50 19.94
N CYS A 107 15.24 6.26 19.01
CA CYS A 107 14.97 7.15 17.89
C CYS A 107 14.10 8.37 18.26
N ALA A 108 13.64 8.46 19.51
CA ALA A 108 12.73 9.51 19.95
C ALA A 108 13.40 10.90 20.01
N PRO A 109 12.64 12.00 19.82
CA PRO A 109 11.24 12.01 19.42
C PRO A 109 11.04 11.60 17.96
N ILE A 110 10.01 10.79 17.70
CA ILE A 110 9.66 10.32 16.35
C ILE A 110 8.63 11.27 15.73
N ALA A 111 8.94 11.85 14.57
CA ALA A 111 7.98 12.65 13.82
C ALA A 111 7.03 11.72 13.02
N ALA A 112 5.85 11.48 13.58
CA ALA A 112 4.81 10.67 12.98
C ALA A 112 4.14 11.39 11.79
N ARG A 113 3.94 10.63 10.71
CA ARG A 113 3.25 11.06 9.49
C ARG A 113 1.76 11.28 9.70
N ASP A 114 1.14 10.41 10.49
CA ASP A 114 -0.30 10.32 10.64
C ASP A 114 -0.71 10.01 12.08
N ALA A 115 -1.96 10.31 12.40
CA ALA A 115 -2.55 10.15 13.72
C ALA A 115 -2.52 8.69 14.19
N ARG A 116 -2.60 7.72 13.28
CA ARG A 116 -2.52 6.29 13.63
C ARG A 116 -1.13 5.94 14.16
N THR A 117 -0.08 6.42 13.51
CA THR A 117 1.31 6.25 13.96
C THR A 117 1.54 6.96 15.31
N ALA A 118 1.10 8.22 15.43
CA ALA A 118 1.20 8.97 16.69
C ALA A 118 0.52 8.24 17.85
N ASN A 119 -0.72 7.77 17.66
CA ASN A 119 -1.47 7.04 18.70
C ASN A 119 -0.78 5.72 19.10
N ARG A 120 -0.11 5.03 18.18
CA ARG A 120 0.65 3.81 18.49
C ARG A 120 1.86 4.13 19.35
N LEU A 121 2.65 5.13 18.95
CA LEU A 121 3.81 5.58 19.70
C LEU A 121 3.42 6.07 21.11
N ALA A 122 2.30 6.80 21.22
CA ALA A 122 1.75 7.23 22.50
C ALA A 122 1.45 6.05 23.44
N ARG A 123 0.81 4.97 22.94
CA ARG A 123 0.51 3.77 23.73
C ARG A 123 1.76 3.01 24.16
N MET A 124 2.85 3.13 23.40
CA MET A 124 4.15 2.56 23.72
C MET A 124 4.98 3.46 24.64
N GLY A 125 4.50 4.65 25.00
CA GLY A 125 5.24 5.62 25.82
C GLY A 125 6.42 6.27 25.10
N ILE A 126 6.47 6.20 23.76
CA ILE A 126 7.57 6.76 22.97
C ILE A 126 7.28 8.23 22.64
N PRO A 127 8.17 9.17 23.01
CA PRO A 127 8.01 10.58 22.64
C PRO A 127 7.90 10.74 21.13
N HIS A 128 6.94 11.54 20.69
CA HIS A 128 6.63 11.71 19.27
C HIS A 128 5.99 13.06 19.00
N THR A 129 5.98 13.45 17.73
CA THR A 129 5.26 14.62 17.23
C THR A 129 4.42 14.23 16.02
N LEU A 130 3.22 14.81 15.90
CA LEU A 130 2.41 14.66 14.70
C LEU A 130 2.76 15.78 13.71
N THR A 131 3.34 15.42 12.57
CA THR A 131 3.91 16.39 11.62
C THR A 131 3.24 16.34 10.25
N GLY A 132 3.09 15.15 9.66
CA GLY A 132 2.62 15.00 8.28
C GLY A 132 3.64 14.27 7.40
N CYS A 133 3.36 14.16 6.11
CA CYS A 133 4.26 13.52 5.16
C CYS A 133 5.47 14.39 4.86
N LEU A 134 6.67 13.79 4.81
CA LEU A 134 7.88 14.48 4.41
C LEU A 134 7.78 15.09 3.00
N ALA A 135 6.98 14.52 2.10
CA ALA A 135 6.71 15.09 0.78
C ALA A 135 6.15 16.52 0.81
N LEU A 136 5.58 16.97 1.93
CA LEU A 136 5.18 18.38 2.11
C LEU A 136 6.36 19.35 2.07
N THR A 137 7.59 18.89 2.30
CA THR A 137 8.81 19.72 2.23
C THR A 137 9.45 19.74 0.84
N LEU A 138 8.83 19.15 -0.18
CA LEU A 138 9.36 19.21 -1.54
C LEU A 138 9.46 20.65 -2.04
N GLU A 139 10.65 21.01 -2.51
CA GLU A 139 10.92 22.29 -3.14
C GLU A 139 11.08 22.13 -4.65
N HIS A 140 10.51 23.09 -5.38
CA HIS A 140 10.70 23.24 -6.81
C HIS A 140 10.65 24.73 -7.16
N PRO A 141 11.47 25.21 -8.11
CA PRO A 141 11.37 26.59 -8.60
C PRO A 141 9.94 26.91 -9.10
N PRO A 142 9.45 28.15 -8.95
CA PRO A 142 8.17 28.55 -9.51
C PRO A 142 8.10 28.30 -11.02
N MET A 143 6.98 27.77 -11.49
CA MET A 143 6.73 27.44 -12.88
C MET A 143 5.51 28.17 -13.39
N GLN A 144 5.48 28.48 -14.69
CA GLN A 144 4.23 28.84 -15.35
C GLN A 144 3.32 27.61 -15.37
N ARG A 145 2.06 27.80 -14.96
CA ARG A 145 1.09 26.71 -14.83
C ARG A 145 0.19 26.60 -16.05
N ALA A 146 0.02 25.38 -16.54
CA ALA A 146 -0.87 25.05 -17.64
C ALA A 146 -1.31 23.58 -17.56
N GLY A 147 -2.48 23.27 -18.10
CA GLY A 147 -2.98 21.90 -18.19
C GLY A 147 -3.51 21.32 -16.88
N VAL A 148 -4.29 20.27 -17.04
CA VAL A 148 -4.88 19.48 -15.96
C VAL A 148 -4.15 18.14 -15.86
N ILE A 149 -3.79 17.72 -14.66
CA ILE A 149 -3.25 16.37 -14.43
C ILE A 149 -4.26 15.51 -13.68
N CYS A 150 -4.51 14.32 -14.20
CA CYS A 150 -5.28 13.25 -13.57
C CYS A 150 -4.31 12.14 -13.14
N CYS A 151 -4.08 11.98 -11.84
CA CYS A 151 -3.14 11.00 -11.29
C CYS A 151 -3.88 9.88 -10.55
N ASP A 152 -3.93 8.68 -11.15
CA ASP A 152 -4.63 7.50 -10.58
C ASP A 152 -6.09 7.78 -10.17
N VAL A 153 -6.81 8.57 -10.96
CA VAL A 153 -8.26 8.73 -10.84
C VAL A 153 -8.98 7.72 -11.75
N PRO A 154 -10.25 7.38 -11.48
CA PRO A 154 -11.00 6.44 -12.32
C PRO A 154 -11.13 6.95 -13.76
N GLU A 155 -11.22 6.03 -14.73
CA GLU A 155 -11.32 6.39 -16.14
C GLU A 155 -12.54 7.27 -16.44
N GLU A 156 -13.67 7.04 -15.74
CA GLU A 156 -14.85 7.89 -15.90
C GLU A 156 -14.60 9.35 -15.50
N VAL A 157 -13.73 9.61 -14.52
CA VAL A 157 -13.35 10.97 -14.11
C VAL A 157 -12.57 11.64 -15.23
N VAL A 158 -11.61 10.93 -15.82
CA VAL A 158 -10.82 11.45 -16.95
C VAL A 158 -11.70 11.74 -18.16
N ALA A 159 -12.65 10.85 -18.47
CA ALA A 159 -13.56 11.01 -19.59
C ALA A 159 -14.39 12.28 -19.45
N VAL A 160 -15.00 12.52 -18.28
CA VAL A 160 -15.84 13.71 -18.06
C VAL A 160 -15.00 15.00 -18.07
N ILE A 161 -13.79 15.02 -17.48
CA ILE A 161 -12.90 16.20 -17.56
C ILE A 161 -12.56 16.53 -19.02
N ARG A 162 -12.34 15.52 -19.87
CA ARG A 162 -12.02 15.70 -21.30
C ARG A 162 -13.17 16.30 -22.13
N GLU A 163 -14.40 16.23 -21.64
CA GLU A 163 -15.54 16.94 -22.27
C GLU A 163 -15.37 18.46 -22.19
N PHE A 164 -14.65 18.96 -21.17
CA PHE A 164 -14.47 20.40 -20.91
C PHE A 164 -13.05 20.92 -21.18
N ARG A 165 -12.03 20.05 -21.11
CA ARG A 165 -10.60 20.43 -21.27
C ARG A 165 -9.89 19.47 -22.21
N LYS A 166 -9.10 20.01 -23.14
CA LYS A 166 -8.31 19.21 -24.10
C LYS A 166 -6.89 18.92 -23.61
N ASP A 167 -6.38 19.75 -22.72
CA ASP A 167 -5.04 19.71 -22.14
C ASP A 167 -4.99 18.88 -20.84
N VAL A 168 -5.50 17.65 -20.91
CA VAL A 168 -5.55 16.70 -19.79
C VAL A 168 -4.44 15.66 -19.93
N SER A 169 -3.52 15.62 -18.98
CA SER A 169 -2.50 14.58 -18.86
C SER A 169 -2.93 13.52 -17.85
N VAL A 170 -2.85 12.25 -18.22
CA VAL A 170 -3.10 11.12 -17.32
C VAL A 170 -1.76 10.54 -16.91
N VAL A 171 -1.54 10.42 -15.60
CA VAL A 171 -0.30 9.88 -15.02
C VAL A 171 -0.65 8.84 -13.94
N THR A 172 0.33 8.01 -13.59
CA THR A 172 0.17 6.98 -12.56
C THR A 172 1.35 7.00 -11.60
N HIS A 173 1.11 6.65 -10.34
CA HIS A 173 2.16 6.31 -9.38
C HIS A 173 2.46 4.82 -9.31
N ALA A 174 1.71 3.98 -10.03
CA ALA A 174 1.98 2.55 -10.09
C ALA A 174 3.25 2.27 -10.90
N LEU A 175 4.17 1.51 -10.30
CA LEU A 175 5.41 1.04 -10.88
C LEU A 175 5.41 -0.49 -10.85
N PRO A 176 4.68 -1.17 -11.76
CA PRO A 176 4.56 -2.63 -11.74
C PRO A 176 5.91 -3.33 -11.88
N ASP A 177 6.83 -2.75 -12.66
CA ASP A 177 8.21 -3.19 -12.81
C ASP A 177 9.15 -2.07 -12.33
N PRO A 178 9.36 -1.92 -11.01
CA PRO A 178 10.11 -0.80 -10.47
C PRO A 178 11.59 -0.89 -10.89
N ASP A 179 12.12 0.22 -11.41
CA ASP A 179 13.54 0.30 -11.78
C ASP A 179 14.42 0.13 -10.52
N PRO A 180 15.38 -0.83 -10.53
CA PRO A 180 16.26 -1.06 -9.39
C PRO A 180 17.37 -0.02 -9.25
N ASP A 181 17.51 0.91 -10.19
CA ASP A 181 18.52 1.97 -10.15
C ASP A 181 18.00 3.23 -9.44
N PHE A 182 18.66 3.60 -8.35
CA PHE A 182 18.28 4.76 -7.54
C PHE A 182 18.30 6.07 -8.35
N ALA A 183 19.30 6.29 -9.20
CA ALA A 183 19.45 7.56 -9.92
C ALA A 183 18.29 7.78 -10.91
N ARG A 184 17.96 6.76 -11.71
CA ARG A 184 16.81 6.78 -12.63
C ARG A 184 15.48 6.96 -11.90
N ARG A 185 15.33 6.36 -10.72
CA ARG A 185 14.14 6.55 -9.87
C ARG A 185 14.03 7.99 -9.36
N MET A 186 15.14 8.58 -8.93
CA MET A 186 15.16 9.98 -8.48
C MET A 186 14.93 10.96 -9.63
N ASP A 187 15.41 10.67 -10.84
CA ASP A 187 15.12 11.49 -12.01
C ASP A 187 13.64 11.41 -12.42
N THR A 188 13.03 10.22 -12.30
CA THR A 188 11.57 10.04 -12.48
C THR A 188 10.78 10.83 -11.44
N ALA A 189 11.19 10.80 -10.17
CA ALA A 189 10.56 11.57 -9.10
C ALA A 189 10.68 13.08 -9.33
N LYS A 190 11.86 13.58 -9.74
CA LYS A 190 12.08 15.00 -10.09
C LYS A 190 11.20 15.42 -11.26
N ALA A 191 11.18 14.65 -12.35
CA ALA A 191 10.35 14.94 -13.51
C ALA A 191 8.85 14.97 -13.15
N THR A 192 8.43 14.09 -12.26
CA THR A 192 7.06 14.05 -11.74
C THR A 192 6.74 15.29 -10.90
N LEU A 193 7.64 15.71 -10.02
CA LEU A 193 7.50 16.95 -9.26
C LEU A 193 7.41 18.17 -10.18
N THR A 194 8.23 18.23 -11.23
CA THR A 194 8.17 19.31 -12.24
C THR A 194 6.82 19.35 -12.94
N ARG A 195 6.26 18.19 -13.33
CA ARG A 195 4.91 18.12 -13.91
C ARG A 195 3.86 18.68 -12.95
N TYR A 196 3.94 18.35 -11.66
CA TYR A 196 3.03 18.90 -10.66
C TYR A 196 3.20 20.40 -10.47
N ALA A 197 4.44 20.89 -10.40
CA ALA A 197 4.72 22.32 -10.25
C ALA A 197 4.23 23.15 -11.44
N SER A 198 4.22 22.59 -12.66
CA SER A 198 3.74 23.24 -13.88
C SER A 198 2.25 23.02 -14.17
N ALA A 199 1.52 22.24 -13.38
CA ALA A 199 0.11 21.99 -13.63
C ALA A 199 -0.77 23.15 -13.13
N GLU A 200 -1.86 23.43 -13.84
CA GLU A 200 -2.88 24.39 -13.41
C GLU A 200 -3.70 23.84 -12.23
N MET A 201 -4.04 22.55 -12.29
CA MET A 201 -4.69 21.80 -11.22
C MET A 201 -4.45 20.29 -11.36
N VAL A 202 -4.53 19.58 -10.25
CA VAL A 202 -4.30 18.13 -10.17
C VAL A 202 -5.50 17.45 -9.50
N PHE A 203 -6.01 16.39 -10.11
CA PHE A 203 -6.99 15.47 -9.54
C PHE A 203 -6.30 14.15 -9.24
N THR A 204 -6.43 13.64 -8.03
CA THR A 204 -5.74 12.40 -7.65
C THR A 204 -6.48 11.61 -6.58
N ARG A 205 -6.21 10.31 -6.49
CA ARG A 205 -6.55 9.47 -5.34
C ARG A 205 -5.34 9.17 -4.43
N ARG A 206 -4.15 9.63 -4.82
CA ARG A 206 -2.88 9.31 -4.14
C ARG A 206 -2.52 10.41 -3.15
N LEU A 207 -2.37 10.04 -1.89
CA LEU A 207 -1.93 10.96 -0.84
C LEU A 207 -0.57 11.62 -1.18
N HIS A 208 0.43 10.85 -1.61
CA HIS A 208 1.75 11.41 -1.93
C HIS A 208 1.71 12.39 -3.12
N CYS A 209 0.85 12.15 -4.13
CA CYS A 209 0.59 13.13 -5.19
C CYS A 209 -0.01 14.42 -4.60
N ALA A 210 -1.04 14.31 -3.75
CA ALA A 210 -1.65 15.46 -3.09
C ALA A 210 -0.64 16.26 -2.25
N MET A 211 0.17 15.59 -1.43
CA MET A 211 1.17 16.25 -0.58
C MET A 211 2.25 16.96 -1.41
N ALA A 212 2.74 16.33 -2.49
CA ALA A 212 3.70 16.97 -3.39
C ALA A 212 3.09 18.21 -4.08
N CYS A 213 1.82 18.15 -4.50
CA CYS A 213 1.13 19.29 -5.08
C CYS A 213 0.96 20.43 -4.07
N LEU A 214 0.59 20.12 -2.81
CA LEU A 214 0.53 21.12 -1.75
C LEU A 214 1.90 21.78 -1.52
N ALA A 215 2.99 21.01 -1.54
CA ALA A 215 4.35 21.50 -1.34
C ALA A 215 4.78 22.55 -2.37
N VAL A 216 4.46 22.30 -3.66
CA VAL A 216 4.76 23.23 -4.77
C VAL A 216 3.61 24.21 -5.07
N GLY A 217 2.58 24.23 -4.20
CA GLY A 217 1.46 25.16 -4.25
C GLY A 217 0.46 24.92 -5.39
N THR A 218 0.47 23.76 -6.04
CA THR A 218 -0.45 23.41 -7.13
C THR A 218 -1.82 23.06 -6.57
N PRO A 219 -2.92 23.65 -7.10
CA PRO A 219 -4.28 23.29 -6.69
C PRO A 219 -4.53 21.80 -6.86
N VAL A 220 -4.92 21.12 -5.78
CA VAL A 220 -5.12 19.66 -5.81
C VAL A 220 -6.40 19.22 -5.11
N LEU A 221 -7.11 18.27 -5.75
CA LEU A 221 -8.34 17.67 -5.26
C LEU A 221 -8.10 16.17 -5.07
N LEU A 222 -8.24 15.71 -3.82
CA LEU A 222 -8.18 14.31 -3.46
C LEU A 222 -9.56 13.66 -3.65
N LEU A 223 -9.71 12.88 -4.71
CA LEU A 223 -10.92 12.11 -4.97
C LEU A 223 -10.87 10.79 -4.20
N TYR A 224 -12.05 10.29 -3.81
CA TYR A 224 -12.15 8.99 -3.15
C TYR A 224 -13.50 8.32 -3.43
N ARG A 225 -13.60 7.03 -3.12
CA ARG A 225 -14.85 6.26 -3.15
C ARG A 225 -15.25 5.81 -1.73
N PRO A 226 -16.31 6.39 -1.14
CA PRO A 226 -16.67 6.15 0.25
C PRO A 226 -17.03 4.69 0.55
N GLU A 227 -17.35 3.89 -0.47
CA GLU A 227 -17.73 2.48 -0.33
C GLU A 227 -16.56 1.61 0.17
N TYR A 228 -15.32 1.98 -0.15
CA TYR A 228 -14.14 1.17 0.20
C TYR A 228 -12.89 1.97 0.59
N GLU A 229 -12.93 3.31 0.52
CA GLU A 229 -11.81 4.16 0.94
C GLU A 229 -12.12 4.92 2.23
N ASP A 230 -11.38 4.58 3.28
CA ASP A 230 -11.34 5.36 4.52
C ASP A 230 -10.25 6.44 4.44
N ILE A 231 -10.61 7.66 4.04
CA ILE A 231 -9.70 8.81 4.00
C ILE A 231 -9.25 9.27 5.39
N SER A 232 -9.95 8.91 6.47
CA SER A 232 -9.51 9.25 7.84
C SER A 232 -8.17 8.59 8.18
N ARG A 233 -7.78 7.54 7.44
CA ARG A 233 -6.46 6.92 7.52
C ARG A 233 -5.31 7.90 7.20
N PHE A 234 -5.59 8.98 6.48
CA PHE A 234 -4.62 10.01 6.13
C PHE A 234 -4.57 11.16 7.15
N ALA A 235 -5.37 11.12 8.22
CA ALA A 235 -5.39 12.20 9.20
C ALA A 235 -4.01 12.48 9.82
N PRO A 236 -3.60 13.75 9.94
CA PRO A 236 -4.39 14.97 9.71
C PRO A 236 -4.30 15.54 8.28
N MET A 237 -3.60 14.87 7.37
CA MET A 237 -3.34 15.39 6.01
C MET A 237 -4.60 15.47 5.14
N ASP A 238 -5.62 14.67 5.46
CA ASP A 238 -6.93 14.74 4.81
C ASP A 238 -7.66 16.06 5.08
N ALA A 239 -7.28 16.82 6.11
CA ALA A 239 -7.77 18.16 6.37
C ALA A 239 -6.94 19.25 5.66
N MET A 240 -5.78 18.90 5.10
CA MET A 240 -4.88 19.85 4.43
C MET A 240 -5.23 20.07 2.95
N VAL A 241 -5.93 19.10 2.35
CA VAL A 241 -6.28 19.08 0.93
C VAL A 241 -7.80 19.11 0.76
N ARG A 242 -8.30 19.68 -0.35
CA ARG A 242 -9.70 19.49 -0.72
C ARG A 242 -9.93 18.01 -1.02
N LYS A 243 -11.06 17.47 -0.57
CA LYS A 243 -11.43 16.09 -0.86
C LYS A 243 -12.91 15.98 -1.18
N GLN A 244 -13.26 15.04 -2.06
CA GLN A 244 -14.64 14.84 -2.49
C GLN A 244 -14.85 13.40 -3.02
N PRO A 245 -16.04 12.81 -2.82
CA PRO A 245 -16.41 11.58 -3.52
C PRO A 245 -16.35 11.73 -5.04
N VAL A 246 -15.96 10.66 -5.73
CA VAL A 246 -15.89 10.63 -7.21
C VAL A 246 -17.23 10.97 -7.85
N GLU A 247 -18.31 10.41 -7.32
CA GLU A 247 -19.67 10.53 -7.84
C GLU A 247 -20.19 11.97 -7.71
N ASP A 248 -19.88 12.62 -6.59
CA ASP A 248 -20.20 14.02 -6.36
C ASP A 248 -19.43 14.93 -7.31
N PHE A 249 -18.12 14.66 -7.49
CA PHE A 249 -17.28 15.42 -8.41
C PHE A 249 -17.80 15.34 -9.85
N ILE A 250 -18.14 14.14 -10.35
CA ILE A 250 -18.69 13.95 -11.70
C ILE A 250 -20.02 14.69 -11.87
N ARG A 251 -20.91 14.60 -10.86
CA ARG A 251 -22.21 15.29 -10.88
C ARG A 251 -22.02 16.81 -10.97
N GLU A 252 -21.14 17.37 -10.16
CA GLU A 252 -20.84 18.80 -10.16
C GLU A 252 -20.20 19.25 -11.48
N LEU A 253 -19.28 18.47 -12.03
CA LEU A 253 -18.62 18.80 -13.29
C LEU A 253 -19.62 18.87 -14.46
N ARG A 254 -20.56 17.92 -14.52
CA ARG A 254 -21.62 17.93 -15.55
C ARG A 254 -22.60 19.09 -15.38
N HIS A 255 -22.84 19.54 -14.15
CA HIS A 255 -23.82 20.60 -13.88
C HIS A 255 -23.21 22.00 -14.01
N HIS A 256 -21.96 22.19 -13.60
CA HIS A 256 -21.31 23.51 -13.48
C HIS A 256 -20.13 23.71 -14.44
N GLY A 257 -19.65 22.66 -15.09
CA GLY A 257 -18.42 22.69 -15.89
C GLY A 257 -17.16 22.67 -15.02
N MET A 258 -16.00 22.85 -15.68
CA MET A 258 -14.71 22.83 -14.99
C MET A 258 -14.56 24.00 -14.00
N PRO A 259 -14.10 23.74 -12.77
CA PRO A 259 -13.85 24.80 -11.81
C PRO A 259 -12.65 25.66 -12.26
N ALA A 260 -12.67 26.94 -11.88
CA ALA A 260 -11.47 27.75 -11.91
C ALA A 260 -10.43 27.20 -10.89
N PRO A 261 -9.12 27.39 -11.14
CA PRO A 261 -8.08 27.02 -10.18
C PRO A 261 -8.34 27.64 -8.80
N TRP A 262 -8.20 26.84 -7.75
CA TRP A 262 -8.48 27.27 -6.38
C TRP A 262 -7.22 27.41 -5.54
N LYS A 263 -7.33 28.15 -4.44
CA LYS A 263 -6.33 28.11 -3.38
C LYS A 263 -6.54 26.88 -2.50
N ASN A 264 -5.47 26.13 -2.24
CA ASN A 264 -5.52 24.98 -1.34
C ASN A 264 -5.94 25.40 0.09
N PRO A 265 -6.69 24.55 0.83
CA PRO A 265 -7.28 24.94 2.11
C PRO A 265 -6.27 25.25 3.20
N ALA A 266 -5.20 24.45 3.29
CA ALA A 266 -4.14 24.66 4.27
C ALA A 266 -3.02 25.54 3.71
N ASP A 267 -2.62 26.53 4.50
CA ASP A 267 -1.26 27.05 4.43
C ASP A 267 -0.32 26.03 5.09
N VAL A 268 0.24 25.15 4.27
CA VAL A 268 1.16 24.10 4.72
C VAL A 268 2.49 24.66 5.23
N GLY A 269 2.74 25.97 5.14
CA GLY A 269 3.98 26.60 5.57
C GLY A 269 4.31 26.39 7.05
N ALA A 270 3.30 26.38 7.93
CA ALA A 270 3.53 26.09 9.36
C ALA A 270 3.99 24.64 9.59
N ILE A 271 3.40 23.69 8.85
CA ILE A 271 3.74 22.27 8.91
C ILE A 271 5.12 22.02 8.31
N GLN A 272 5.41 22.64 7.16
CA GLN A 272 6.73 22.61 6.52
C GLN A 272 7.82 23.10 7.48
N ARG A 273 7.64 24.28 8.09
CA ARG A 273 8.61 24.81 9.08
C ARG A 273 8.80 23.86 10.27
N ARG A 274 7.73 23.24 10.76
CA ARG A 274 7.82 22.25 11.82
C ARG A 274 8.61 21.03 11.38
N LEU A 275 8.29 20.42 10.24
CA LEU A 275 9.03 19.27 9.68
C LEU A 275 10.52 19.61 9.52
N LEU A 276 10.83 20.77 8.94
CA LEU A 276 12.21 21.22 8.75
C LEU A 276 12.95 21.42 10.08
N GLY A 277 12.27 21.96 11.10
CA GLY A 277 12.81 22.11 12.44
C GLY A 277 13.10 20.76 13.11
N GLU A 278 12.16 19.80 13.03
CA GLU A 278 12.31 18.44 13.56
C GLU A 278 13.46 17.68 12.88
N ILE A 279 13.62 17.84 11.56
CA ILE A 279 14.75 17.24 10.82
C ILE A 279 16.06 17.86 11.26
N SER A 280 16.14 19.19 11.32
CA SER A 280 17.38 19.90 11.68
C SER A 280 17.83 19.58 13.11
N GLU A 281 16.89 19.53 14.06
CA GLU A 281 17.17 19.14 15.43
C GLU A 281 17.46 17.64 15.55
N GLY A 282 16.73 16.81 14.80
CA GLY A 282 16.97 15.37 14.74
C GLY A 282 18.37 15.03 14.24
N ILE A 283 18.85 15.70 13.19
CA ILE A 283 20.23 15.57 12.69
C ILE A 283 21.23 15.92 13.79
N ARG A 284 21.07 17.06 14.47
CA ARG A 284 21.97 17.46 15.58
C ARG A 284 22.02 16.41 16.70
N ARG A 285 20.87 15.85 17.09
CA ARG A 285 20.81 14.78 18.09
C ARG A 285 21.49 13.52 17.59
N ALA A 286 21.21 13.11 16.36
CA ALA A 286 21.78 11.93 15.74
C ALA A 286 23.29 12.06 15.50
N GLU A 287 23.86 13.26 15.39
CA GLU A 287 25.30 13.48 15.34
C GLU A 287 25.99 13.23 16.69
N ALA A 288 25.28 13.41 17.80
CA ALA A 288 25.77 13.24 19.17
C ALA A 288 25.30 11.94 19.85
N GLN A 289 24.44 11.16 19.19
CA GLN A 289 23.80 9.99 19.77
C GLN A 289 24.81 8.87 20.07
N PRO A 290 24.88 8.34 21.30
CA PRO A 290 25.69 7.16 21.57
C PRO A 290 25.28 5.98 20.68
N LEU A 291 26.27 5.29 20.12
CA LEU A 291 26.10 4.15 19.24
C LEU A 291 26.93 2.96 19.76
N PRO A 292 26.50 1.70 19.51
CA PRO A 292 25.25 1.31 18.84
C PRO A 292 24.00 1.60 19.71
N LEU A 293 22.83 1.74 19.09
CA LEU A 293 21.56 1.96 19.82
C LEU A 293 21.30 0.84 20.85
N VAL A 294 21.67 -0.38 20.49
CA VAL A 294 21.65 -1.57 21.34
C VAL A 294 22.93 -2.36 21.10
N PRO A 295 23.61 -2.88 22.15
CA PRO A 295 24.83 -3.68 22.00
C PRO A 295 24.61 -4.94 21.14
N SER A 296 25.56 -5.24 20.23
CA SER A 296 25.44 -6.32 19.22
C SER A 296 25.04 -7.68 19.78
N PRO A 297 25.67 -8.23 20.85
CA PRO A 297 25.30 -9.57 21.32
C PRO A 297 23.85 -9.67 21.81
N ILE A 298 23.30 -8.56 22.33
CA ILE A 298 21.91 -8.49 22.78
C ILE A 298 20.99 -8.31 21.58
N ALA A 299 21.33 -7.41 20.65
CA ALA A 299 20.57 -7.16 19.43
C ALA A 299 20.47 -8.42 18.55
N ASP A 300 21.56 -9.17 18.39
CA ASP A 300 21.60 -10.37 17.55
C ASP A 300 20.78 -11.51 18.15
N ASN A 301 20.84 -11.71 19.47
CA ASN A 301 19.97 -12.66 20.16
C ASN A 301 18.49 -12.30 20.01
N TRP A 302 18.15 -11.01 20.15
CA TRP A 302 16.78 -10.54 19.95
C TRP A 302 16.31 -10.77 18.50
N LYS A 303 17.13 -10.46 17.50
CA LYS A 303 16.82 -10.72 16.08
C LYS A 303 16.52 -12.19 15.82
N GLN A 304 17.33 -13.10 16.36
CA GLN A 304 17.12 -14.54 16.20
C GLN A 304 15.76 -14.98 16.78
N GLU A 305 15.39 -14.45 17.95
CA GLU A 305 14.07 -14.73 18.52
C GLU A 305 12.94 -14.10 17.71
N ARG A 306 13.14 -12.88 17.22
CA ARG A 306 12.16 -12.18 16.39
C ARG A 306 11.89 -12.91 15.09
N ILE A 307 12.91 -13.45 14.43
CA ILE A 307 12.78 -14.28 13.22
C ILE A 307 11.99 -15.56 13.52
N ARG A 308 12.22 -16.23 14.65
CA ARG A 308 11.44 -17.42 15.04
C ARG A 308 9.96 -17.08 15.24
N LEU A 309 9.66 -15.96 15.91
CA LEU A 309 8.30 -15.50 16.10
C LEU A 309 7.64 -15.16 14.76
N MET A 310 8.36 -14.45 13.89
CA MET A 310 7.94 -14.11 12.52
C MET A 310 7.53 -15.36 11.74
N MET A 311 8.37 -16.40 11.73
CA MET A 311 8.07 -17.64 11.01
C MET A 311 6.79 -18.33 11.51
N ARG A 312 6.53 -18.28 12.82
CA ARG A 312 5.29 -18.82 13.41
C ARG A 312 4.07 -17.99 13.02
N THR A 313 4.18 -16.67 13.04
CA THR A 313 3.06 -15.77 12.75
C THR A 313 2.75 -15.68 11.25
N ALA A 314 3.76 -15.81 10.39
CA ALA A 314 3.61 -15.77 8.94
C ALA A 314 2.65 -16.86 8.43
N ALA A 315 2.77 -18.09 8.95
CA ALA A 315 1.85 -19.17 8.60
C ALA A 315 0.38 -18.81 8.95
N SER A 316 0.15 -18.26 10.14
CA SER A 316 -1.19 -17.80 10.54
C SER A 316 -1.69 -16.64 9.68
N LYS A 317 -0.82 -15.73 9.25
CA LYS A 317 -1.18 -14.64 8.34
C LYS A 317 -1.55 -15.16 6.96
N ILE A 318 -0.77 -16.09 6.40
CA ILE A 318 -1.07 -16.74 5.11
C ILE A 318 -2.45 -17.39 5.19
N GLN A 319 -2.72 -18.20 6.22
CA GLN A 319 -4.03 -18.83 6.40
C GLN A 319 -5.17 -17.82 6.52
N ARG A 320 -4.97 -16.71 7.27
CA ARG A 320 -5.97 -15.63 7.37
C ARG A 320 -6.26 -14.99 6.00
N LEU A 321 -5.22 -14.71 5.23
CA LEU A 321 -5.34 -14.10 3.90
C LEU A 321 -5.99 -15.04 2.89
N GLU A 322 -5.67 -16.34 2.93
CA GLU A 322 -6.32 -17.36 2.11
C GLU A 322 -7.81 -17.45 2.43
N ASN A 323 -8.16 -17.48 3.72
CA ASN A 323 -9.56 -17.51 4.16
C ASN A 323 -10.30 -16.22 3.77
N GLN A 324 -9.65 -15.07 3.90
CA GLN A 324 -10.23 -13.79 3.48
C GLN A 324 -10.45 -13.75 1.98
N HIS A 325 -9.47 -14.18 1.17
CA HIS A 325 -9.61 -14.22 -0.28
C HIS A 325 -10.71 -15.19 -0.71
N TYR A 326 -10.80 -16.35 -0.05
CA TYR A 326 -11.89 -17.31 -0.26
C TYR A 326 -13.25 -16.67 0.03
N ASN A 327 -13.38 -15.97 1.16
CA ASN A 327 -14.63 -15.29 1.54
C ASN A 327 -14.98 -14.13 0.59
N ASP A 328 -14.00 -13.31 0.20
CA ASP A 328 -14.19 -12.20 -0.74
C ASP A 328 -14.62 -12.70 -2.12
N LEU A 329 -13.99 -13.77 -2.61
CA LEU A 329 -14.41 -14.45 -3.84
C LEU A 329 -15.81 -15.01 -3.70
N HIS A 330 -16.10 -15.72 -2.60
CA HIS A 330 -17.41 -16.29 -2.33
C HIS A 330 -18.49 -15.19 -2.34
N GLN A 331 -18.28 -14.08 -1.64
CA GLN A 331 -19.20 -12.94 -1.60
C GLN A 331 -19.40 -12.30 -2.98
N LYS A 332 -18.33 -12.08 -3.75
CA LYS A 332 -18.43 -11.54 -5.12
C LYS A 332 -19.17 -12.48 -6.04
N PHE A 333 -18.92 -13.79 -5.94
CA PHE A 333 -19.66 -14.80 -6.70
C PHE A 333 -21.13 -14.82 -6.29
N THR A 334 -21.46 -14.77 -4.99
CA THR A 334 -22.84 -14.62 -4.50
C THR A 334 -23.53 -13.41 -5.14
N GLN A 335 -22.87 -12.25 -5.16
CA GLN A 335 -23.43 -11.03 -5.76
C GLN A 335 -23.65 -11.18 -7.26
N LEU A 336 -22.66 -11.69 -7.99
CA LEU A 336 -22.74 -11.91 -9.44
C LEU A 336 -23.87 -12.90 -9.78
N ILE A 337 -23.98 -13.99 -9.02
CA ILE A 337 -25.01 -15.03 -9.16
C ILE A 337 -26.40 -14.49 -8.81
N GLN A 338 -26.50 -13.36 -8.10
CA GLN A 338 -27.79 -12.72 -7.81
C GLN A 338 -28.30 -11.83 -8.95
N GLU A 339 -27.45 -11.42 -9.89
CA GLU A 339 -27.85 -10.61 -11.06
C GLU A 339 -28.75 -11.44 -12.01
N GLU A 340 -29.87 -10.87 -12.46
CA GLU A 340 -30.87 -11.61 -13.27
C GLU A 340 -30.33 -12.11 -14.62
N ASP A 341 -29.45 -11.34 -15.27
CA ASP A 341 -28.85 -11.74 -16.56
C ASP A 341 -27.90 -12.93 -16.39
N VAL A 342 -27.11 -12.92 -15.32
CA VAL A 342 -26.22 -14.04 -14.95
C VAL A 342 -27.07 -15.25 -14.56
N LYS A 343 -28.22 -15.01 -13.91
CA LYS A 343 -29.18 -16.06 -13.56
C LYS A 343 -29.73 -16.79 -14.77
N ALA A 344 -30.26 -16.04 -15.72
CA ALA A 344 -30.81 -16.56 -16.96
C ALA A 344 -29.74 -17.34 -17.75
N THR A 345 -28.55 -16.75 -17.90
CA THR A 345 -27.45 -17.35 -18.67
C THR A 345 -26.96 -18.67 -18.07
N LEU A 346 -26.76 -18.75 -16.76
CA LEU A 346 -26.34 -19.99 -16.11
C LEU A 346 -27.43 -21.08 -16.19
N THR A 347 -28.71 -20.71 -16.09
CA THR A 347 -29.84 -21.64 -16.25
C THR A 347 -29.89 -22.23 -17.66
N GLU A 348 -29.70 -21.39 -18.67
CA GLU A 348 -29.61 -21.82 -20.07
C GLU A 348 -28.40 -22.73 -20.30
N LEU A 349 -27.23 -22.37 -19.76
CA LEU A 349 -26.00 -23.16 -19.87
C LEU A 349 -26.13 -24.55 -19.24
N PHE A 350 -26.74 -24.67 -18.06
CA PHE A 350 -26.98 -25.98 -17.42
C PHE A 350 -27.97 -26.86 -18.19
N SER A 351 -28.75 -26.27 -19.10
CA SER A 351 -29.71 -26.99 -19.95
C SER A 351 -29.11 -27.45 -21.29
N LEU A 352 -27.87 -27.05 -21.60
CA LEU A 352 -27.19 -27.46 -22.84
C LEU A 352 -26.62 -28.89 -22.75
N PRO A 353 -26.91 -29.77 -23.73
CA PRO A 353 -26.42 -31.15 -23.74
C PRO A 353 -24.89 -31.28 -23.69
N GLU A 354 -24.16 -30.33 -24.26
CA GLU A 354 -22.70 -30.32 -24.27
C GLU A 354 -22.12 -30.06 -22.87
N VAL A 355 -22.74 -29.17 -22.11
CA VAL A 355 -22.37 -28.85 -20.72
C VAL A 355 -22.66 -30.05 -19.82
N GLU A 356 -23.83 -30.66 -20.00
CA GLU A 356 -24.21 -31.89 -19.30
C GLU A 356 -23.20 -33.03 -19.55
N ASN A 357 -22.80 -33.23 -20.81
CA ASN A 357 -21.81 -34.23 -21.20
C ASN A 357 -20.41 -33.91 -20.65
N ALA A 358 -20.02 -32.64 -20.61
CA ALA A 358 -18.76 -32.21 -20.02
C ALA A 358 -18.73 -32.45 -18.49
N LEU A 359 -19.83 -32.16 -17.79
CA LEU A 359 -19.98 -32.43 -16.36
C LEU A 359 -19.93 -33.94 -16.06
N ARG A 360 -20.57 -34.76 -16.91
CA ARG A 360 -20.48 -36.24 -16.83
C ARG A 360 -19.02 -36.71 -16.95
N ALA A 361 -18.28 -36.17 -17.91
CA ALA A 361 -16.86 -36.51 -18.12
C ALA A 361 -15.94 -36.04 -16.97
N ALA A 362 -16.17 -34.84 -16.44
CA ALA A 362 -15.41 -34.30 -15.31
C ALA A 362 -15.64 -35.10 -14.02
N SER A 363 -16.90 -35.45 -13.73
CA SER A 363 -17.28 -36.30 -12.60
C SER A 363 -16.62 -37.68 -12.66
N LEU A 364 -16.62 -38.30 -13.84
CA LEU A 364 -15.93 -39.57 -14.05
C LEU A 364 -14.43 -39.46 -13.78
N ARG A 365 -13.76 -38.40 -14.28
CA ARG A 365 -12.34 -38.15 -14.04
C ARG A 365 -12.01 -38.02 -12.55
N LEU A 366 -12.81 -37.27 -11.80
CA LEU A 366 -12.61 -37.08 -10.35
C LEU A 366 -12.74 -38.40 -9.58
N LYS A 367 -13.64 -39.30 -9.99
CA LYS A 367 -13.81 -40.62 -9.37
C LYS A 367 -12.72 -41.63 -9.75
N LEU A 368 -12.22 -41.56 -10.99
CA LEU A 368 -11.14 -42.44 -11.45
C LEU A 368 -9.78 -42.06 -10.84
N ALA A 369 -9.52 -40.77 -10.62
CA ALA A 369 -8.25 -40.24 -10.14
C ALA A 369 -7.69 -40.92 -8.86
N PRO A 370 -8.49 -41.23 -7.82
CA PRO A 370 -7.98 -41.92 -6.63
C PRO A 370 -7.91 -43.45 -6.73
N LEU A 371 -8.38 -44.08 -7.81
CA LEU A 371 -8.51 -45.55 -7.92
C LEU A 371 -7.30 -46.22 -8.59
N PRO A 372 -6.96 -47.47 -8.25
CA PRO A 372 -5.92 -48.26 -8.94
C PRO A 372 -6.29 -48.60 -10.40
N PRO A 373 -5.30 -48.84 -11.30
CA PRO A 373 -5.55 -49.04 -12.74
C PRO A 373 -6.50 -50.20 -13.11
N LYS A 374 -6.52 -51.26 -12.28
CA LYS A 374 -7.39 -52.43 -12.48
C LYS A 374 -8.86 -52.09 -12.22
N ASP A 375 -9.12 -51.23 -11.23
CA ASP A 375 -10.45 -50.82 -10.81
C ASP A 375 -10.99 -49.68 -11.68
N GLN A 376 -10.10 -48.82 -12.18
CA GLN A 376 -10.44 -47.85 -13.23
C GLN A 376 -10.97 -48.55 -14.50
N LYS A 377 -10.33 -49.66 -14.90
CA LYS A 377 -10.72 -50.44 -16.09
C LYS A 377 -12.06 -51.17 -15.90
N ALA A 378 -12.35 -51.61 -14.67
CA ALA A 378 -13.64 -52.20 -14.32
C ALA A 378 -14.77 -51.13 -14.32
N LEU A 379 -14.52 -49.96 -13.73
CA LEU A 379 -15.47 -48.84 -13.70
C LEU A 379 -15.79 -48.29 -15.11
N LEU A 380 -14.79 -48.25 -15.99
CA LEU A 380 -14.95 -47.89 -17.41
C LEU A 380 -15.68 -48.96 -18.23
N ALA A 381 -15.62 -50.23 -17.83
CA ALA A 381 -16.31 -51.34 -18.52
C ALA A 381 -17.81 -51.39 -18.18
N ASP A 382 -18.19 -51.01 -16.95
CA ASP A 382 -19.60 -50.87 -16.52
C ASP A 382 -20.29 -49.59 -17.04
N HIS A 383 -19.60 -48.81 -17.86
CA HIS A 383 -20.01 -47.48 -18.30
C HIS A 383 -21.05 -47.50 -19.44
N LYS A 384 -22.20 -48.14 -19.19
CA LYS A 384 -23.39 -48.04 -20.05
C LYS A 384 -24.70 -47.74 -19.35
N ARG A 385 -24.81 -47.85 -18.02
CA ARG A 385 -26.02 -47.39 -17.30
C ARG A 385 -25.65 -46.90 -15.90
N SER A 386 -25.88 -45.59 -15.71
CA SER A 386 -26.00 -44.86 -14.43
C SER A 386 -24.93 -45.10 -13.36
N MET A 387 -24.15 -44.07 -13.02
CA MET A 387 -23.86 -43.74 -11.60
C MET A 387 -23.04 -42.45 -11.43
N VAL A 388 -23.60 -41.33 -11.88
CA VAL A 388 -24.04 -40.25 -10.99
C VAL A 388 -25.36 -39.79 -11.59
N ASP A 389 -26.38 -39.64 -10.75
CA ASP A 389 -27.60 -39.00 -11.21
C ASP A 389 -27.18 -37.58 -11.64
N VAL A 390 -27.28 -37.28 -12.93
CA VAL A 390 -26.93 -35.95 -13.43
C VAL A 390 -27.80 -34.92 -12.71
N ASP A 391 -29.01 -35.30 -12.34
CA ASP A 391 -29.91 -34.51 -11.53
C ASP A 391 -29.38 -34.34 -10.11
N ASP A 392 -28.62 -35.29 -9.52
CA ASP A 392 -27.93 -35.12 -8.22
C ASP A 392 -26.71 -34.18 -8.33
N LEU A 393 -25.96 -34.18 -9.43
CA LEU A 393 -24.87 -33.24 -9.65
C LEU A 393 -25.38 -31.83 -9.95
N ILE A 394 -26.41 -31.72 -10.79
CA ILE A 394 -27.12 -30.47 -11.06
C ILE A 394 -27.76 -29.99 -9.76
N ARG A 395 -28.38 -30.85 -8.96
CA ARG A 395 -28.95 -30.50 -7.63
C ARG A 395 -27.88 -30.11 -6.62
N LYS A 396 -26.70 -30.75 -6.59
CA LYS A 396 -25.58 -30.32 -5.74
C LYS A 396 -24.98 -29.00 -6.20
N GLY A 397 -24.87 -28.80 -7.51
CA GLY A 397 -24.46 -27.53 -8.13
C GLY A 397 -25.46 -26.42 -7.80
N ARG A 398 -26.75 -26.65 -8.05
CA ARG A 398 -27.87 -25.76 -7.70
C ARG A 398 -27.99 -25.53 -6.20
N GLY A 399 -27.73 -26.54 -5.36
CA GLY A 399 -27.74 -26.41 -3.91
C GLY A 399 -26.55 -25.59 -3.39
N ALA A 400 -25.37 -25.75 -3.98
CA ALA A 400 -24.23 -24.87 -3.71
C ALA A 400 -24.50 -23.43 -4.18
N LEU A 401 -25.18 -23.26 -5.32
CA LEU A 401 -25.68 -21.95 -5.79
C LEU A 401 -26.78 -21.39 -4.87
N GLY A 402 -27.64 -22.23 -4.30
CA GLY A 402 -28.69 -21.85 -3.36
C GLY A 402 -28.12 -21.30 -2.06
N GLN A 403 -27.04 -21.89 -1.56
CA GLN A 403 -26.27 -21.34 -0.43
C GLN A 403 -25.63 -19.98 -0.75
N LEU A 404 -25.46 -19.66 -2.02
CA LEU A 404 -25.01 -18.36 -2.55
C LEU A 404 -26.18 -17.42 -2.90
N GLY A 405 -27.42 -17.73 -2.47
CA GLY A 405 -28.60 -16.88 -2.67
C GLY A 405 -29.29 -17.03 -4.02
N TRP A 406 -29.04 -18.13 -4.74
CA TRP A 406 -29.80 -18.53 -5.92
C TRP A 406 -31.17 -19.13 -5.52
N PRO A 407 -32.28 -18.77 -6.17
CA PRO A 407 -33.57 -19.38 -5.87
C PRO A 407 -33.57 -20.87 -6.26
N GLU A 408 -34.04 -21.75 -5.37
CA GLU A 408 -34.39 -23.11 -5.82
C GLU A 408 -35.52 -23.01 -6.85
N PRO A 409 -35.48 -23.79 -7.95
CA PRO A 409 -36.58 -23.80 -8.90
C PRO A 409 -37.84 -24.20 -8.13
N SER A 410 -38.94 -23.46 -8.32
CA SER A 410 -40.25 -23.96 -7.92
C SER A 410 -40.53 -25.22 -8.73
N ASP A 411 -41.06 -26.27 -8.09
CA ASP A 411 -41.37 -27.58 -8.70
C ASP A 411 -42.37 -27.52 -9.90
N ASP A 412 -42.71 -26.33 -10.40
CA ASP A 412 -43.69 -26.05 -11.47
C ASP A 412 -43.07 -25.50 -12.79
N GLU A 413 -41.74 -25.45 -12.94
CA GLU A 413 -41.03 -25.20 -14.22
C GLU A 413 -40.05 -26.33 -14.54
#